data_AF-A0A1J5MU28-F1
#
_entry.id   AF-A0A1J5MU28-F1
#
_cell.length_a   1.000
_cell.length_b   1.000
_cell.length_c   1.000
_cell.angle_alpha   90.00
_cell.angle_beta   90.00
_cell.angle_gamma   90.00
#
_symmetry.space_group_name_H-M   'P 1'
#
loop_
_entity.id
_entity.type
_entity.pdbx_description
1 polymer ?
#
loop_
_entity_poly.entity_id
_entity_poly.type
_entity_poly.pdbx_seq_one_letter_code
_entity_poly.pdbx_strand_id
1 'polypeptide(L)'
;MPKVSQQQAQITRQRIIDCALEIILSSGIESLTFSNLAKQAEIGRSTINGHFSRKNDLLMVLQPRLVSILDENLCFDSADDFYRSWVHAIKSNQEFRQAIKTMEAFFDNDTGISGLMRRFPSPDEETEKAIYTAMGYAIVHLPKYT
;
A
#
# COMPACT_ATOMS: atom_id res chain seq x y z
N MET A 1 26.22 20.16 21.39
CA MET A 1 25.50 19.70 20.18
C MET A 1 24.13 20.38 20.17
N PRO A 2 23.73 21.13 19.14
CA PRO A 2 22.35 21.59 19.08
C PRO A 2 21.46 20.37 18.87
N LYS A 3 20.52 20.15 19.81
CA LYS A 3 19.44 19.17 19.68
C LYS A 3 18.75 19.46 18.35
N VAL A 4 18.76 18.50 17.42
CA VAL A 4 17.79 18.51 16.30
C VAL A 4 16.43 18.80 16.94
N SER A 5 15.77 19.87 16.53
CA SER A 5 14.48 20.23 17.12
C SER A 5 13.50 19.08 16.85
N GLN A 6 12.57 18.82 17.77
CA GLN A 6 11.55 17.79 17.54
C GLN A 6 10.79 18.03 16.22
N GLN A 7 10.59 19.29 15.86
CA GLN A 7 10.02 19.70 14.57
C GLN A 7 10.87 19.22 13.39
N GLN A 8 12.18 19.44 13.41
CA GLN A 8 13.06 19.00 12.33
C GLN A 8 13.10 17.47 12.21
N ALA A 9 13.09 16.75 13.33
CA ALA A 9 13.01 15.29 13.34
C ALA A 9 11.70 14.78 12.72
N GLN A 10 10.57 15.45 13.00
CA GLN A 10 9.28 15.09 12.41
C GLN A 10 9.23 15.36 10.90
N ILE A 11 9.77 16.49 10.45
CA ILE A 11 9.87 16.83 9.02
C ILE A 11 10.70 15.77 8.28
N THR A 12 11.87 15.41 8.84
CA THR A 12 12.71 14.35 8.26
C THR A 12 11.99 13.01 8.23
N ARG A 13 11.29 12.64 9.31
CA ARG A 13 10.50 11.40 9.36
C ARG A 13 9.43 11.38 8.27
N GLN A 14 8.72 12.49 8.05
CA GLN A 14 7.70 12.58 7.02
C GLN A 14 8.31 12.47 5.62
N ARG A 15 9.43 13.15 5.34
CA ARG A 15 10.16 13.02 4.07
C ARG A 15 10.55 11.56 3.77
N ILE A 16 11.01 10.82 4.79
CA ILE A 16 11.34 9.39 4.64
C ILE A 16 10.10 8.58 4.24
N ILE A 17 8.95 8.84 4.87
CA ILE A 17 7.68 8.15 4.58
C ILE A 17 7.23 8.47 3.15
N ASP A 18 7.24 9.74 2.76
CA ASP A 18 6.78 10.17 1.44
C ASP A 18 7.66 9.57 0.32
N CYS A 19 8.98 9.65 0.44
CA CYS A 19 9.90 9.03 -0.52
C CYS A 19 9.74 7.50 -0.56
N ALA A 20 9.46 6.85 0.56
CA ALA A 20 9.24 5.41 0.59
C ALA A 20 7.96 5.02 -0.14
N LEU A 21 6.88 5.79 0.04
CA LEU A 21 5.62 5.60 -0.68
C LEU A 21 5.86 5.77 -2.19
N GLU A 22 6.54 6.84 -2.60
CA GLU A 22 6.89 7.07 -4.01
C GLU A 22 7.64 5.89 -4.62
N ILE A 23 8.69 5.36 -3.95
CA ILE A 23 9.44 4.19 -4.42
C ILE A 23 8.53 3.00 -4.65
N ILE A 24 7.62 2.72 -3.70
CA ILE A 24 6.68 1.61 -3.81
C ILE A 24 5.75 1.79 -5.00
N LEU A 25 5.15 2.97 -5.16
CA LEU A 25 4.17 3.24 -6.21
C LEU A 25 4.80 3.33 -7.60
N SER A 26 6.05 3.81 -7.70
CA SER A 26 6.75 3.94 -8.97
C SER A 26 7.46 2.66 -9.39
N SER A 27 8.06 1.94 -8.44
CA SER A 27 9.09 0.92 -8.72
C SER A 27 8.87 -0.39 -7.94
N GLY A 28 7.81 -0.47 -7.16
CA GLY A 28 7.42 -1.68 -6.43
C GLY A 28 8.16 -1.87 -5.11
N ILE A 29 7.60 -2.75 -4.29
CA ILE A 29 8.06 -3.02 -2.92
C ILE A 29 9.49 -3.56 -2.85
N GLU A 30 9.94 -4.31 -3.86
CA GLU A 30 11.32 -4.84 -3.93
C GLU A 30 12.36 -3.72 -4.06
N SER A 31 11.98 -2.61 -4.71
CA SER A 31 12.84 -1.44 -4.86
C SER A 31 13.00 -0.64 -3.56
N LEU A 32 12.12 -0.86 -2.56
CA LEU A 32 12.22 -0.22 -1.26
C LEU A 32 13.35 -0.85 -0.43
N THR A 33 14.55 -0.31 -0.60
CA THR A 33 15.73 -0.57 0.23
C THR A 33 16.15 0.71 0.95
N PHE A 34 16.78 0.59 2.12
CA PHE A 34 17.29 1.77 2.84
C PHE A 34 18.37 2.53 2.06
N SER A 35 19.09 1.86 1.14
CA SER A 35 20.02 2.52 0.23
C SER A 35 19.30 3.38 -0.80
N ASN A 36 18.26 2.84 -1.46
CA ASN A 36 17.47 3.58 -2.44
C ASN A 36 16.72 4.74 -1.78
N LEU A 37 16.17 4.50 -0.59
CA LEU A 37 15.47 5.51 0.19
C LEU A 37 16.41 6.64 0.64
N ALA A 38 17.64 6.33 1.07
CA ALA A 38 18.65 7.33 1.42
C ALA A 38 18.96 8.24 0.22
N LYS A 39 19.11 7.63 -0.96
CA LYS A 39 19.36 8.35 -2.21
C LYS A 39 18.18 9.25 -2.58
N GLN A 40 16.96 8.74 -2.55
CA GLN A 40 15.76 9.48 -2.95
C GLN A 40 15.40 10.60 -1.97
N ALA A 41 15.54 10.34 -0.66
CA ALA A 41 15.31 11.34 0.37
C ALA A 41 16.52 12.28 0.57
N GLU A 42 17.61 12.12 -0.19
CA GLU A 42 18.84 12.92 -0.11
C GLU A 42 19.39 13.05 1.32
N ILE A 43 19.37 11.95 2.07
CA ILE A 43 19.86 11.87 3.45
C ILE A 43 20.79 10.67 3.65
N GLY A 44 21.62 10.72 4.69
CA GLY A 44 22.48 9.59 5.03
C GLY A 44 21.68 8.37 5.52
N ARG A 45 22.16 7.16 5.21
CA ARG A 45 21.55 5.90 5.68
C ARG A 45 21.45 5.81 7.20
N SER A 46 22.40 6.40 7.93
CA SER A 46 22.36 6.51 9.40
C SER A 46 21.16 7.32 9.89
N THR A 47 20.71 8.33 9.14
CA THR A 47 19.53 9.14 9.47
C THR A 47 18.26 8.31 9.34
N ILE A 48 18.14 7.51 8.27
CA ILE A 48 17.02 6.57 8.10
C ILE A 48 16.97 5.56 9.25
N ASN A 49 18.11 4.94 9.57
CA ASN A 49 18.21 3.98 10.67
C ASN A 49 17.81 4.60 12.03
N GLY A 50 18.00 5.91 12.21
CA GLY A 50 17.55 6.63 13.40
C GLY A 50 16.03 6.78 13.52
N HIS A 51 15.29 6.69 12.40
CA HIS A 51 13.83 6.80 12.37
C HIS A 51 13.11 5.45 12.19
N PHE A 52 13.72 4.52 11.45
CA PHE A 52 13.16 3.22 11.12
C PHE A 52 14.27 2.16 11.19
N SER A 53 14.11 1.22 12.12
CA SER A 53 15.10 0.16 12.34
C SER A 53 14.97 -0.97 11.32
N ARG A 54 13.75 -1.25 10.87
CA ARG A 54 13.42 -2.32 9.93
C ARG A 54 12.53 -1.81 8.81
N LYS A 55 12.60 -2.46 7.65
CA LYS A 55 11.70 -2.21 6.51
C LYS A 55 10.24 -2.33 6.95
N ASN A 56 9.92 -3.34 7.76
CA ASN A 56 8.54 -3.58 8.24
C ASN A 56 8.00 -2.43 9.10
N ASP A 57 8.84 -1.76 9.89
CA ASP A 57 8.41 -0.60 10.70
C ASP A 57 7.94 0.55 9.79
N LEU A 58 8.64 0.76 8.68
CA LEU A 58 8.28 1.76 7.67
C LEU A 58 6.98 1.36 6.95
N LEU A 59 6.83 0.07 6.62
CA LEU A 59 5.66 -0.44 5.91
C LEU A 59 4.38 -0.38 6.74
N MET A 60 4.46 -0.64 8.04
CA MET A 60 3.33 -0.43 8.96
C MET A 60 2.87 1.03 8.98
N VAL A 61 3.79 1.99 8.89
CA VAL A 61 3.45 3.41 8.84
C VAL A 61 2.83 3.80 7.49
N LEU A 62 3.21 3.12 6.41
CA LEU A 62 2.66 3.33 5.06
C LEU A 62 1.31 2.67 4.85
N GLN A 63 0.96 1.64 5.62
CA GLN A 63 -0.26 0.86 5.47
C GLN A 63 -1.53 1.73 5.33
N PRO A 64 -1.79 2.76 6.16
CA PRO A 64 -2.99 3.58 6.01
C PRO A 64 -3.06 4.31 4.65
N ARG A 65 -1.91 4.74 4.12
CA ARG A 65 -1.83 5.43 2.82
C ARG A 65 -2.06 4.46 1.66
N LEU A 66 -1.52 3.26 1.76
CA LEU A 66 -1.75 2.19 0.77
C LEU A 66 -3.21 1.76 0.77
N VAL A 67 -3.84 1.63 1.94
CA VAL A 67 -5.28 1.37 2.06
C VAL A 67 -6.12 2.49 1.45
N SER A 68 -5.76 3.76 1.64
CA SER A 68 -6.45 4.90 1.01
C SER A 68 -6.47 4.78 -0.51
N ILE A 69 -5.34 4.39 -1.12
CA ILE A 69 -5.25 4.17 -2.57
C ILE A 69 -6.21 3.06 -3.02
N LEU A 70 -6.33 1.97 -2.25
CA LEU A 70 -7.29 0.92 -2.57
C LEU A 70 -8.72 1.44 -2.48
N ASP A 71 -9.06 2.09 -1.36
CA ASP A 71 -10.43 2.54 -1.07
C ASP A 71 -10.90 3.62 -2.06
N GLU A 72 -10.02 4.53 -2.49
CA GLU A 72 -10.32 5.57 -3.47
C GLU A 72 -10.59 5.04 -4.88
N ASN A 73 -10.16 3.81 -5.18
CA ASN A 73 -10.31 3.19 -6.51
C ASN A 73 -11.38 2.10 -6.55
N LEU A 74 -12.07 1.84 -5.43
CA LEU A 74 -13.05 0.76 -5.30
C LEU A 74 -14.43 1.31 -4.95
N CYS A 75 -15.46 0.71 -5.53
CA CYS A 75 -16.85 1.01 -5.23
C CYS A 75 -17.42 -0.08 -4.31
N PHE A 76 -17.99 0.31 -3.17
CA PHE A 76 -18.52 -0.64 -2.17
C PHE A 76 -20.06 -0.60 -2.09
N ASP A 77 -20.73 -0.02 -3.10
CA ASP A 77 -22.19 0.10 -3.14
C ASP A 77 -22.86 -1.26 -3.37
N SER A 78 -22.24 -2.13 -4.18
CA SER A 78 -22.72 -3.49 -4.47
C SER A 78 -21.56 -4.43 -4.84
N ALA A 79 -21.83 -5.73 -4.81
CA ALA A 79 -20.87 -6.75 -5.24
C ALA A 79 -20.44 -6.60 -6.71
N ASP A 80 -21.36 -6.22 -7.62
CA ASP A 80 -21.04 -5.98 -9.04
C ASP A 80 -20.19 -4.72 -9.21
N ASP A 81 -20.54 -3.62 -8.53
CA ASP A 81 -19.78 -2.37 -8.59
C ASP A 81 -18.36 -2.53 -8.05
N PHE A 82 -18.21 -3.29 -6.95
CA PHE A 82 -16.90 -3.65 -6.41
C PHE A 82 -16.07 -4.42 -7.42
N TYR A 83 -16.62 -5.50 -8.01
CA TYR A 83 -15.87 -6.29 -8.97
C TYR A 83 -15.49 -5.48 -10.22
N ARG A 84 -16.40 -4.63 -10.73
CA ARG A 84 -16.15 -3.77 -11.89
C ARG A 84 -15.06 -2.73 -11.62
N SER A 85 -15.17 -2.02 -10.49
CA SER A 85 -14.17 -1.02 -10.09
C SER A 85 -12.81 -1.65 -9.84
N TRP A 86 -12.75 -2.83 -9.21
CA TRP A 86 -11.52 -3.60 -9.02
C TRP A 86 -10.84 -3.98 -10.33
N VAL A 87 -11.60 -4.56 -11.28
CA VAL A 87 -11.09 -4.93 -12.60
C VAL A 87 -10.62 -3.69 -13.37
N HIS A 88 -11.36 -2.58 -13.28
CA HIS A 88 -10.96 -1.32 -13.89
C HIS A 88 -9.63 -0.83 -13.30
N ALA A 89 -9.52 -0.74 -11.97
CA ALA A 89 -8.35 -0.25 -11.27
C ALA A 89 -7.08 -1.07 -11.58
N ILE A 90 -7.18 -2.40 -11.65
CA ILE A 90 -6.06 -3.24 -12.09
C ILE A 90 -5.60 -2.87 -13.50
N LYS A 91 -6.54 -2.63 -14.43
CA LYS A 91 -6.20 -2.33 -15.82
C LYS A 91 -5.63 -0.94 -16.01
N SER A 92 -6.15 0.06 -15.31
CA SER A 92 -5.88 1.47 -15.58
C SER A 92 -4.92 2.14 -14.59
N ASN A 93 -4.76 1.62 -13.37
CA ASN A 93 -4.06 2.33 -12.30
C ASN A 93 -2.81 1.57 -11.81
N GLN A 94 -1.62 2.13 -12.06
CA GLN A 94 -0.35 1.57 -11.59
C GLN A 94 -0.22 1.60 -10.06
N GLU A 95 -0.61 2.70 -9.42
CA GLU A 95 -0.49 2.87 -7.98
C GLU A 95 -1.35 1.84 -7.25
N PHE A 96 -2.57 1.61 -7.74
CA PHE A 96 -3.45 0.55 -7.24
C PHE A 96 -2.81 -0.84 -7.36
N ARG A 97 -2.20 -1.16 -8.52
CA ARG A 97 -1.47 -2.42 -8.69
C ARG A 97 -0.32 -2.57 -7.71
N GLN A 98 0.47 -1.51 -7.49
CA GLN A 98 1.59 -1.55 -6.55
C GLN A 98 1.12 -1.62 -5.09
N ALA A 99 0.01 -0.95 -4.77
CA ALA A 99 -0.60 -1.06 -3.46
C ALA A 99 -1.04 -2.50 -3.17
N ILE A 100 -1.78 -3.16 -4.08
CA ILE A 100 -2.16 -4.57 -3.91
C ILE A 100 -0.94 -5.47 -3.72
N LYS A 101 0.04 -5.40 -4.63
CA LYS A 101 1.29 -6.21 -4.54
C LYS A 101 2.02 -5.99 -3.22
N THR A 102 1.97 -4.76 -2.70
CA THR A 102 2.58 -4.45 -1.40
C THR A 102 1.79 -5.07 -0.26
N MET A 103 0.46 -4.99 -0.28
CA MET A 103 -0.40 -5.56 0.77
C MET A 103 -0.29 -7.09 0.87
N GLU A 104 -0.04 -7.80 -0.24
CA GLU A 104 0.25 -9.24 -0.25
C GLU A 104 1.40 -9.64 0.70
N ALA A 105 2.34 -8.73 0.98
CA ALA A 105 3.47 -8.99 1.88
C ALA A 105 3.14 -8.85 3.38
N PHE A 106 1.95 -8.36 3.75
CA PHE A 106 1.60 -8.01 5.15
C PHE A 106 0.44 -8.78 5.75
N PHE A 107 -0.53 -9.22 4.95
CA PHE A 107 -1.78 -9.76 5.48
C PHE A 107 -1.88 -11.25 5.27
N ASP A 108 -2.38 -11.93 6.29
CA ASP A 108 -3.12 -13.16 6.04
C ASP A 108 -4.40 -12.84 5.24
N ASN A 109 -4.84 -13.80 4.43
CA ASN A 109 -6.01 -13.62 3.56
C ASN A 109 -7.27 -13.28 4.37
N ASP A 110 -7.38 -13.80 5.60
CA ASP A 110 -8.55 -13.66 6.47
C ASP A 110 -8.78 -12.20 6.91
N THR A 111 -7.69 -11.50 7.28
CA THR A 111 -7.71 -10.09 7.64
C THR A 111 -8.05 -9.21 6.44
N GLY A 112 -7.57 -9.57 5.24
CA GLY A 112 -7.86 -8.85 3.99
C GLY A 112 -9.34 -8.90 3.62
N ILE A 113 -9.93 -10.10 3.62
CA ILE A 113 -11.35 -10.32 3.30
C ILE A 113 -12.24 -9.64 4.33
N SER A 114 -11.99 -9.88 5.62
CA SER A 114 -12.75 -9.24 6.71
C SER A 114 -12.63 -7.73 6.68
N GLY A 115 -11.50 -7.19 6.21
CA GLY A 115 -11.32 -5.76 5.94
C GLY A 115 -12.25 -5.27 4.84
N LEU A 116 -12.27 -5.93 3.69
CA LEU A 116 -13.10 -5.54 2.54
C LEU A 116 -14.59 -5.67 2.85
N MET A 117 -15.02 -6.77 3.48
CA MET A 117 -16.42 -6.98 3.87
C MET A 117 -16.99 -5.85 4.73
N ARG A 118 -16.19 -5.30 5.66
CA ARG A 118 -16.61 -4.20 6.54
C ARG A 118 -16.84 -2.85 5.84
N ARG A 119 -16.43 -2.71 4.57
CA ARG A 119 -16.63 -1.48 3.78
C ARG A 119 -17.98 -1.44 3.09
N PHE A 120 -18.63 -2.59 2.92
CA PHE A 120 -19.95 -2.67 2.32
C PHE A 120 -21.03 -2.27 3.35
N PRO A 121 -22.09 -1.55 2.93
CA PRO A 121 -23.20 -1.19 3.82
C PRO A 121 -23.97 -2.40 4.38
N SER A 122 -24.07 -3.48 3.60
CA SER A 122 -24.80 -4.71 3.97
C SER A 122 -24.13 -5.91 3.29
N PRO A 123 -23.00 -6.40 3.82
CA PRO A 123 -22.27 -7.50 3.21
C PRO A 123 -23.03 -8.82 3.35
N ASP A 124 -22.96 -9.63 2.30
CA ASP A 124 -23.63 -10.94 2.18
C ASP A 124 -22.72 -11.96 1.44
N GLU A 125 -23.28 -13.14 1.14
CA GLU A 125 -22.55 -14.21 0.44
C GLU A 125 -22.11 -13.77 -0.98
N GLU A 126 -22.90 -12.94 -1.67
CA GLU A 126 -22.53 -12.40 -2.98
C GLU A 126 -21.34 -11.45 -2.89
N THR A 127 -21.32 -10.61 -1.86
CA THR A 127 -20.21 -9.70 -1.55
C THR A 127 -18.92 -10.49 -1.31
N GLU A 128 -18.98 -11.53 -0.48
CA GLU A 128 -17.83 -12.38 -0.19
C GLU A 128 -17.31 -13.08 -1.47
N LYS A 129 -18.23 -13.62 -2.27
CA LYS A 129 -17.90 -14.25 -3.56
C LYS A 129 -17.25 -13.26 -4.53
N ALA A 130 -17.71 -12.02 -4.59
CA ALA A 130 -17.12 -10.99 -5.43
C ALA A 130 -15.69 -10.64 -4.98
N ILE A 131 -15.43 -10.57 -3.67
CA ILE A 131 -14.08 -10.38 -3.11
C ILE A 131 -13.15 -11.52 -3.53
N TYR A 132 -13.54 -12.79 -3.34
CA TYR A 132 -12.73 -13.92 -3.77
C TYR A 132 -12.48 -13.91 -5.29
N THR A 133 -13.50 -13.57 -6.08
CA THR A 133 -13.38 -13.48 -7.53
C THR A 133 -12.41 -12.36 -7.95
N ALA A 134 -12.48 -11.20 -7.30
CA ALA A 134 -11.58 -10.08 -7.52
C ALA A 134 -10.12 -10.42 -7.15
N MET A 135 -9.91 -11.09 -6.02
CA MET A 135 -8.59 -11.58 -5.62
C MET A 135 -8.04 -12.60 -6.62
N GLY A 136 -8.85 -13.57 -7.05
CA GLY A 136 -8.48 -14.52 -8.11
C GLY A 136 -8.14 -13.82 -9.43
N TYR A 137 -8.91 -12.79 -9.80
CA TYR A 137 -8.61 -11.97 -10.96
C TYR A 137 -7.24 -11.27 -10.84
N ALA A 138 -6.92 -10.72 -9.66
CA ALA A 138 -5.65 -10.06 -9.39
C ALA A 138 -4.45 -11.01 -9.55
N ILE A 139 -4.54 -12.21 -8.97
CA ILE A 139 -3.48 -13.25 -9.08
C ILE A 139 -3.17 -13.55 -10.55
N VAL A 140 -4.19 -13.63 -11.41
CA VAL A 140 -4.03 -13.95 -12.84
C VAL A 140 -3.53 -12.75 -13.67
N HIS A 141 -3.86 -11.52 -13.29
CA HIS A 141 -3.64 -10.35 -14.13
C HIS A 141 -2.49 -9.45 -13.70
N LEU A 142 -2.17 -9.35 -12.41
CA LEU A 142 -1.06 -8.53 -11.92
C LEU A 142 0.31 -8.88 -12.53
N PRO A 143 0.63 -10.16 -12.81
CA PRO A 143 1.88 -10.52 -13.51
C PRO A 143 1.98 -9.97 -14.94
N LYS A 144 0.87 -9.55 -15.57
CA LYS A 144 0.88 -8.96 -16.92
C LYS A 144 1.38 -7.52 -16.94
N TYR A 145 1.52 -6.90 -15.77
CA TYR A 145 1.92 -5.50 -15.59
C TYR A 145 3.27 -5.37 -14.86
N THR A 146 4.09 -6.42 -14.90
CA THR A 146 5.47 -6.42 -14.38
C THR A 146 6.46 -5.90 -15.41
#